data_AF-A0A210Q508-F1
#
_entry.id   AF-A0A210Q508-F1
#
_cell.length_a   1.000
_cell.length_b   1.000
_cell.length_c   1.000
_cell.angle_alpha   90.00
_cell.angle_beta   90.00
_cell.angle_gamma   90.00
#
_symmetry.space_group_name_H-M   'P 1'
#
loop_
_entity.id
_entity.type
_entity.pdbx_description
1 polymer ?
#
loop_
_entity_poly.entity_id
_entity_poly.type
_entity_poly.pdbx_seq_one_letter_code
_entity_poly.pdbx_strand_id
1 'polypeptide(L)'
;MKMLLSVPRTGQTTCGCGSLVNVNVNKKEGLEVKSGQLYMLQEQNNKMRKLPVFVRVYRNRFEHYAVIYRNQTFTNNSIYISLKNCAVRRCDTKDNGIVVIPDNMEGTKMTFQTKESQEMEDWISAFHSIRTHHPRKSTVHQIMSPVIPRTPLMPCLQEEEE
;
A
#
# COMPACT_ATOMS: atom_id res chain seq x y z
N MET A 1 -39.50 -44.78 15.29
CA MET A 1 -39.51 -44.99 13.82
C MET A 1 -38.71 -43.88 13.15
N LYS A 2 -37.66 -44.30 12.42
CA LYS A 2 -36.96 -43.68 11.28
C LYS A 2 -36.64 -42.16 11.26
N MET A 3 -35.33 -41.91 11.20
CA MET A 3 -34.66 -40.78 10.56
C MET A 3 -35.15 -40.52 9.13
N LEU A 4 -35.00 -39.28 8.62
CA LEU A 4 -34.07 -38.96 7.53
C LEU A 4 -34.12 -37.47 7.12
N LEU A 5 -32.92 -36.98 6.81
CA LEU A 5 -32.54 -35.68 6.26
C LEU A 5 -33.25 -35.36 4.93
N SER A 6 -33.43 -34.07 4.62
CA SER A 6 -33.18 -33.56 3.26
C SER A 6 -32.90 -32.06 3.26
N VAL A 7 -31.73 -31.72 2.70
CA VAL A 7 -31.37 -30.42 2.15
C VAL A 7 -31.75 -30.46 0.67
N PRO A 8 -32.19 -29.33 0.08
CA PRO A 8 -31.52 -28.91 -1.15
C PRO A 8 -31.10 -27.43 -1.14
N ARG A 9 -29.99 -27.22 -1.85
CA ARG A 9 -29.34 -25.96 -2.23
C ARG A 9 -30.20 -25.14 -3.21
N THR A 10 -29.68 -23.92 -3.43
CA THR A 10 -29.76 -23.03 -4.61
C THR A 10 -30.93 -22.06 -4.71
N GLY A 11 -30.59 -20.78 -4.55
CA GLY A 11 -31.37 -19.61 -4.95
C GLY A 11 -30.49 -18.36 -4.85
N GLN A 12 -29.61 -18.16 -5.84
CA GLN A 12 -28.99 -16.86 -6.07
C GLN A 12 -30.11 -15.84 -6.29
N THR A 13 -30.21 -14.86 -5.40
CA THR A 13 -31.05 -13.68 -5.63
C THR A 13 -30.10 -12.49 -5.70
N THR A 14 -29.79 -12.09 -6.92
CA THR A 14 -29.13 -10.84 -7.23
C THR A 14 -30.11 -9.71 -6.91
N CYS A 15 -29.75 -8.83 -5.98
CA CYS A 15 -30.44 -7.55 -5.80
C CYS A 15 -29.51 -6.41 -6.26
N GLY A 16 -29.78 -5.93 -7.47
CA GLY A 16 -29.25 -4.67 -7.96
C GLY A 16 -30.10 -3.51 -7.44
N CYS A 17 -29.44 -2.41 -7.04
CA CYS A 17 -29.60 -1.07 -7.64
C CYS A 17 -28.80 -0.03 -6.84
N GLY A 18 -28.11 0.87 -7.54
CA GLY A 18 -27.59 2.11 -6.94
C GLY A 18 -26.26 2.63 -7.49
N SER A 19 -26.26 3.03 -8.77
CA SER A 19 -25.33 4.02 -9.36
C SER A 19 -23.82 3.72 -9.32
N LEU A 20 -23.38 2.87 -10.25
CA LEU A 20 -22.01 2.90 -10.77
C LEU A 20 -21.86 4.11 -11.70
N VAL A 21 -21.42 5.25 -11.16
CA VAL A 21 -20.82 6.30 -12.00
C VAL A 21 -19.47 5.73 -12.43
N ASN A 22 -19.45 5.12 -13.61
CA ASN A 22 -18.25 4.58 -14.23
C ASN A 22 -17.37 5.76 -14.67
N VAL A 23 -16.63 6.34 -13.73
CA VAL A 23 -15.61 7.34 -14.04
C VAL A 23 -14.48 6.58 -14.73
N ASN A 24 -14.53 6.61 -16.06
CA ASN A 24 -13.48 6.11 -16.94
C ASN A 24 -12.25 7.03 -16.81
N VAL A 25 -11.52 6.89 -15.70
CA VAL A 25 -10.19 7.51 -15.53
C VAL A 25 -9.23 6.64 -16.34
N ASN A 26 -8.67 7.22 -17.40
CA ASN A 26 -7.62 6.66 -18.24
C ASN A 26 -6.70 5.70 -17.46
N LYS A 27 -6.86 4.40 -17.69
CA LYS A 27 -5.99 3.34 -17.19
C LYS A 27 -4.64 3.39 -17.91
N LYS A 28 -3.78 4.36 -17.61
CA LYS A 28 -2.34 4.26 -17.88
C LYS A 28 -1.55 4.79 -16.68
N GLU A 29 -0.87 3.83 -16.06
CA GLU A 29 0.31 3.97 -15.19
C GLU A 29 0.10 4.36 -13.72
N GLY A 30 -0.74 3.56 -13.07
CA GLY A 30 -0.71 3.28 -11.64
C GLY A 30 -1.80 2.25 -11.35
N LEU A 31 -1.46 1.02 -10.99
CA LEU A 31 -2.49 0.01 -10.69
C LEU A 31 -3.21 0.47 -9.42
N GLU A 32 -4.44 0.97 -9.56
CA GLU A 32 -5.32 1.25 -8.43
C GLU A 32 -5.47 -0.06 -7.65
N VAL A 33 -5.00 -0.09 -6.40
CA VAL A 33 -4.99 -1.27 -5.53
C VAL A 33 -6.33 -1.43 -4.84
N LYS A 34 -6.87 -0.33 -4.33
CA LYS A 34 -8.15 -0.29 -3.63
C LYS A 34 -8.71 1.12 -3.67
N SER A 35 -10.02 1.23 -3.82
CA SER A 35 -10.74 2.48 -3.66
C SER A 35 -12.05 2.26 -2.92
N GLY A 36 -12.56 3.31 -2.27
CA GLY A 36 -13.82 3.23 -1.55
C GLY A 36 -14.04 4.38 -0.57
N GLN A 37 -15.21 4.37 0.06
CA GLN A 37 -15.56 5.34 1.09
C GLN A 37 -15.03 4.90 2.45
N LEU A 38 -14.35 5.82 3.12
CA LEU A 38 -13.91 5.69 4.50
C LEU A 38 -14.41 6.91 5.29
N TYR A 39 -14.27 6.85 6.61
CA TYR A 39 -14.43 8.04 7.44
C TYR A 39 -13.10 8.47 8.01
N MET A 40 -12.68 9.69 7.71
CA MET A 40 -11.52 10.30 8.34
C MET A 40 -11.92 10.92 9.67
N LEU A 41 -11.15 10.63 10.71
CA LEU A 41 -11.33 11.20 12.03
C LEU A 41 -10.35 12.35 12.21
N GLN A 42 -10.88 13.56 12.38
CA GLN A 42 -10.10 14.79 12.53
C GLN A 42 -10.41 15.43 13.88
N GLU A 43 -9.36 15.75 14.64
CA GLU A 43 -9.49 16.55 15.84
C GLU A 43 -9.55 18.04 15.47
N GLN A 44 -10.62 18.72 15.89
CA GLN A 44 -10.80 20.15 15.67
C GLN A 44 -11.40 20.77 16.95
N ASN A 45 -10.71 21.74 17.54
CA ASN A 45 -11.13 22.42 18.78
C ASN A 45 -11.46 21.46 19.93
N ASN A 46 -10.55 20.50 20.21
CA ASN A 46 -10.72 19.43 21.20
C ASN A 46 -11.96 18.53 20.99
N LYS A 47 -12.55 18.55 19.78
CA LYS A 47 -13.65 17.67 19.39
C LYS A 47 -13.23 16.81 18.21
N MET A 48 -13.48 15.51 18.33
CA MET A 48 -13.28 14.57 17.22
C MET A 48 -14.46 14.65 16.25
N ARG A 49 -14.18 14.98 15.00
CA ARG A 49 -15.15 14.98 13.88
C ARG A 49 -14.91 13.78 12.99
N LYS A 50 -16.00 13.19 12.49
CA LYS A 50 -16.00 12.08 11.53
C LYS A 50 -16.42 12.62 10.17
N LEU A 51 -15.49 12.60 9.22
CA LEU A 51 -15.68 13.16 7.88
C LEU A 51 -15.74 12.04 6.85
N PRO A 52 -16.81 11.91 6.06
CA PRO A 52 -16.82 10.96 4.94
C PRO A 52 -15.77 11.39 3.91
N VAL A 53 -14.96 10.44 3.45
CA VAL A 53 -13.94 10.66 2.44
C VAL A 53 -13.93 9.50 1.45
N PHE A 54 -13.59 9.79 0.19
CA PHE A 54 -13.29 8.75 -0.79
C PHE A 54 -11.79 8.60 -0.90
N VAL A 55 -11.28 7.39 -0.72
CA VAL A 55 -9.84 7.10 -0.76
C VAL A 55 -9.55 6.23 -1.97
N ARG A 56 -8.45 6.54 -2.66
CA ARG A 56 -7.88 5.70 -3.73
C ARG A 56 -6.42 5.44 -3.43
N VAL A 57 -6.03 4.18 -3.42
CA VAL A 57 -4.65 3.73 -3.23
C VAL A 57 -4.11 3.28 -4.56
N TYR A 58 -2.96 3.82 -4.94
CA TYR A 58 -2.26 3.48 -6.17
C TYR A 58 -0.92 2.86 -5.84
N ARG A 59 -0.56 1.80 -6.55
CA ARG A 59 0.74 1.15 -6.41
C ARG A 59 1.30 0.83 -7.79
N ASN A 60 2.56 1.20 -7.99
CA ASN A 60 3.37 0.77 -9.12
C ASN A 60 4.75 0.33 -8.59
N ARG A 61 5.69 0.03 -9.50
CA ARG A 61 7.04 -0.45 -9.12
C ARG A 61 7.88 0.61 -8.40
N PHE A 62 7.57 1.88 -8.58
CA PHE A 62 8.36 3.00 -8.10
C PHE A 62 7.68 3.75 -6.97
N GLU A 63 6.35 3.67 -6.85
CA GLU A 63 5.52 4.50 -6.00
C GLU A 63 4.36 3.75 -5.39
N HIS A 64 4.03 4.15 -4.17
CA HIS A 64 2.88 3.69 -3.43
C HIS A 64 2.30 4.88 -2.67
N TYR A 65 1.07 5.26 -3.00
CA TYR A 65 0.46 6.47 -2.46
C TYR A 65 -1.06 6.35 -2.37
N ALA A 66 -1.65 7.17 -1.51
CA ALA A 66 -3.09 7.33 -1.40
C ALA A 66 -3.49 8.76 -1.77
N VAL A 67 -4.62 8.89 -2.46
CA VAL A 67 -5.30 10.16 -2.72
C VAL A 67 -6.65 10.13 -2.03
N ILE A 68 -6.91 11.17 -1.24
CA ILE A 68 -8.13 11.28 -0.43
C ILE A 68 -8.92 12.48 -0.87
N TYR A 69 -10.18 12.26 -1.17
CA TYR A 69 -11.13 13.28 -1.59
C TYR A 69 -12.18 13.48 -0.50
N ARG A 70 -12.44 14.74 -0.11
CA ARG A 70 -13.52 15.06 0.84
C ARG A 70 -14.91 14.81 0.27
N ASN A 71 -15.06 14.96 -1.04
CA ASN A 71 -16.28 14.65 -1.79
C ASN A 71 -15.94 13.69 -2.93
N GLN A 72 -16.89 12.84 -3.33
CA GLN A 72 -16.69 11.86 -4.43
C GLN A 72 -16.42 12.53 -5.78
N THR A 73 -16.77 13.81 -5.92
CA THR A 73 -16.38 14.67 -7.03
C THR A 73 -14.91 15.07 -6.90
N PHE A 74 -14.15 14.86 -7.96
CA PHE A 74 -12.77 15.35 -8.08
C PHE A 74 -12.75 16.86 -7.80
N THR A 75 -12.30 17.24 -6.60
CA THR A 75 -12.20 18.63 -6.17
C THR A 75 -10.73 18.94 -5.96
N ASN A 76 -10.31 20.18 -6.20
CA ASN A 76 -8.92 20.64 -6.01
C ASN A 76 -8.40 20.52 -4.55
N ASN A 77 -9.23 20.04 -3.63
CA ASN A 77 -8.93 19.88 -2.21
C ASN A 77 -8.67 18.42 -1.82
N SER A 78 -7.91 17.69 -2.66
CA SER A 78 -7.47 16.33 -2.34
C SER A 78 -6.24 16.34 -1.43
N ILE A 79 -6.13 15.31 -0.59
CA ILE A 79 -4.95 15.08 0.25
C ILE A 79 -4.17 13.93 -0.38
N TYR A 80 -2.88 14.17 -0.62
CA TYR A 80 -1.95 13.16 -1.11
C TYR A 80 -1.09 12.63 0.03
N ILE A 81 -0.95 11.31 0.12
CA ILE A 81 -0.11 10.65 1.12
C ILE A 81 0.83 9.67 0.42
N SER A 82 2.13 9.86 0.61
CA SER A 82 3.13 8.86 0.25
C SER A 82 3.10 7.71 1.25
N LEU A 83 2.81 6.50 0.78
CA LEU A 83 2.71 5.30 1.63
C LEU A 83 4.03 4.52 1.75
N LYS A 84 5.08 4.89 1.00
CA LYS A 84 6.36 4.14 0.93
C LYS A 84 6.96 3.81 2.30
N ASN A 85 6.96 4.81 3.19
CA ASN A 85 7.51 4.73 4.54
C ASN A 85 6.43 4.96 5.63
N CYS A 86 5.15 4.87 5.29
CA CYS A 86 4.10 5.04 6.28
C CYS A 86 4.09 3.89 7.29
N ALA A 87 3.90 4.21 8.56
CA ALA A 87 3.47 3.23 9.55
C ALA A 87 1.94 3.11 9.50
N VAL A 88 1.43 1.90 9.33
CA VAL A 88 -0.01 1.60 9.26
C VAL A 88 -0.33 0.59 10.34
N ARG A 89 -1.33 0.88 11.17
CA ARG A 89 -1.75 -0.02 12.26
C ARG A 89 -3.23 0.09 12.54
N ARG A 90 -3.76 -0.90 13.25
CA ARG A 90 -5.11 -0.82 13.84
C ARG A 90 -5.13 0.26 14.93
N CYS A 91 -6.29 0.87 15.11
CA CYS A 91 -6.53 1.84 16.18
C CYS A 91 -7.06 1.12 17.41
N ASP A 92 -6.30 1.10 18.51
CA ASP A 92 -6.70 0.38 19.73
C ASP A 92 -7.90 1.00 20.44
N THR A 93 -8.18 2.28 20.18
CA THR A 93 -9.24 3.04 20.87
C THR A 93 -10.56 3.05 20.11
N LYS A 94 -10.60 2.57 18.86
CA LYS A 94 -11.79 2.62 18.01
C LYS A 94 -11.93 1.37 17.18
N ASP A 95 -13.06 0.69 17.33
CA ASP A 95 -13.45 -0.41 16.46
C ASP A 95 -13.42 0.06 15.00
N ASN A 96 -12.86 -0.80 14.14
CA ASN A 96 -12.71 -0.59 12.70
C ASN A 96 -11.81 0.60 12.33
N GLY A 97 -10.95 1.04 13.25
CA GLY A 97 -10.04 2.15 13.06
C GLY A 97 -8.69 1.74 12.48
N ILE A 98 -8.18 2.54 11.56
CA ILE A 98 -6.87 2.40 10.92
C ILE A 98 -6.10 3.70 11.13
N VAL A 99 -4.89 3.62 11.68
CA VAL A 99 -4.01 4.78 11.85
C VAL A 99 -2.91 4.69 10.80
N VAL A 100 -2.77 5.75 10.00
CA VAL A 100 -1.72 5.94 9.01
C VAL A 100 -0.84 7.10 9.47
N ILE A 101 0.45 6.84 9.61
CA ILE A 101 1.45 7.81 10.08
C ILE A 101 2.50 7.96 8.96
N PRO A 102 2.46 9.06 8.19
CA PRO A 102 3.47 9.34 7.18
C PRO A 102 4.82 9.69 7.80
N ASP A 103 5.89 9.14 7.24
CA ASP A 103 7.29 9.35 7.66
C ASP A 103 7.71 10.83 7.54
N ASN A 104 7.28 11.49 6.47
CA ASN A 104 7.72 12.83 6.10
C ASN A 104 6.82 13.95 6.66
N MET A 105 5.85 13.63 7.52
CA MET A 105 4.95 14.61 8.12
C MET A 105 5.02 14.52 9.63
N GLU A 106 6.04 15.17 10.22
CA GLU A 106 6.23 15.21 11.67
C GLU A 106 4.91 15.50 12.40
N GLY A 107 4.47 14.55 13.22
CA GLY A 107 3.30 14.67 14.08
C GLY A 107 1.93 14.51 13.40
N THR A 108 1.84 14.41 12.07
CA THR A 108 0.54 14.29 11.39
C THR A 108 0.14 12.82 11.27
N LYS A 109 -0.73 12.34 12.18
CA LYS A 109 -1.40 11.04 12.03
C LYS A 109 -2.78 11.21 11.39
N MET A 110 -3.12 10.29 10.50
CA MET A 110 -4.45 10.24 9.90
C MET A 110 -5.15 8.97 10.37
N THR A 111 -6.32 9.13 10.96
CA THR A 111 -7.12 7.99 11.41
C THR A 111 -8.31 7.83 10.48
N PHE A 112 -8.42 6.67 9.86
CA PHE A 112 -9.55 6.24 9.05
C PHE A 112 -10.40 5.26 9.84
N GLN A 113 -11.68 5.20 9.52
CA GLN A 113 -12.60 4.21 10.04
C GLN A 113 -13.36 3.59 8.87
N THR A 114 -13.39 2.27 8.81
CA THR A 114 -14.21 1.54 7.82
C THR A 114 -15.65 1.46 8.29
N LYS A 115 -16.57 1.22 7.35
CA LYS A 115 -17.99 1.00 7.70
C LYS A 115 -18.15 -0.36 8.35
N GLU A 116 -17.46 -1.37 7.82
CA GLU A 116 -17.55 -2.76 8.26
C GLU A 116 -16.19 -3.26 8.74
N SER A 117 -16.19 -4.08 9.80
CA SER A 117 -14.96 -4.65 10.38
C SER A 117 -14.22 -5.53 9.38
N GLN A 118 -14.95 -6.22 8.50
CA GLN A 118 -14.36 -7.14 7.52
C GLN A 118 -13.47 -6.41 6.51
N GLU A 119 -13.79 -5.15 6.18
CA GLU A 119 -13.03 -4.36 5.21
C GLU A 119 -11.74 -3.78 5.80
N MET A 120 -11.60 -3.77 7.12
CA MET A 120 -10.48 -3.13 7.81
C MET A 120 -9.14 -3.74 7.40
N GLU A 121 -9.06 -5.08 7.36
CA GLU A 121 -7.82 -5.79 6.99
C GLU A 121 -7.42 -5.54 5.55
N ASP A 122 -8.39 -5.49 4.64
CA ASP A 122 -8.13 -5.17 3.24
C ASP A 122 -7.58 -3.76 3.08
N TRP A 123 -8.12 -2.80 3.84
CA TRP A 123 -7.61 -1.43 3.84
C TRP A 123 -6.23 -1.32 4.47
N ILE A 124 -5.97 -2.02 5.58
CA ILE A 124 -4.66 -2.10 6.20
C ILE A 124 -3.64 -2.65 5.21
N SER A 125 -3.96 -3.75 4.52
CA SER A 125 -3.11 -4.35 3.49
C SER A 125 -2.88 -3.41 2.29
N ALA A 126 -3.91 -2.69 1.86
CA ALA A 126 -3.80 -1.69 0.80
C ALA A 126 -2.86 -0.54 1.21
N PHE A 127 -2.98 -0.02 2.43
CA PHE A 127 -2.11 1.05 2.92
C PHE A 127 -0.68 0.59 3.23
N HIS A 128 -0.47 -0.67 3.61
CA HIS A 128 0.86 -1.21 3.90
C HIS A 128 1.72 -1.20 2.63
N SER A 129 2.86 -0.51 2.71
CA SER A 129 3.92 -0.68 1.74
C SER A 129 4.46 -2.10 1.86
N ILE A 130 4.22 -2.94 0.85
CA ILE A 130 5.03 -4.13 0.69
C ILE A 130 6.41 -3.59 0.35
N ARG A 131 7.31 -3.57 1.33
CA ARG A 131 8.72 -3.44 1.02
C ARG A 131 8.99 -4.58 0.05
N THR A 132 9.17 -4.25 -1.23
CA THR A 132 9.95 -5.10 -2.11
C THR A 132 11.35 -5.06 -1.54
N HIS A 133 11.56 -5.80 -0.44
CA HIS A 133 12.81 -6.48 -0.24
C HIS A 133 13.01 -7.21 -1.55
N HIS A 134 13.83 -6.62 -2.42
CA HIS A 134 14.64 -7.48 -3.24
C HIS A 134 15.18 -8.51 -2.26
N PRO A 135 14.98 -9.81 -2.48
CA PRO A 135 15.85 -10.75 -1.82
C PRO A 135 17.23 -10.30 -2.28
N ARG A 136 17.93 -9.53 -1.43
CA ARG A 136 19.37 -9.67 -1.34
C ARG A 136 19.49 -11.14 -1.03
N LYS A 137 19.64 -11.94 -2.07
CA LYS A 137 20.37 -13.18 -1.98
C LYS A 137 21.76 -12.76 -1.53
N SER A 138 21.91 -12.46 -0.25
CA SER A 138 23.12 -12.71 0.49
C SER A 138 23.22 -14.22 0.60
N THR A 139 23.33 -14.88 -0.55
CA THR A 139 24.08 -16.09 -0.62
C THR A 139 25.51 -15.60 -0.46
N VAL A 140 25.99 -15.62 0.78
CA VAL A 140 27.41 -15.70 1.07
C VAL A 140 27.85 -17.02 0.45
N HIS A 141 28.08 -17.00 -0.85
CA HIS A 141 28.98 -17.93 -1.47
C HIS A 141 30.37 -17.42 -1.08
N GLN A 142 30.92 -17.96 0.01
CA GLN A 142 32.36 -18.16 0.10
C GLN A 142 32.74 -19.07 -1.07
N ILE A 143 32.86 -18.49 -2.26
CA ILE A 143 33.59 -19.11 -3.35
C ILE A 143 34.90 -18.35 -3.38
N MET A 144 35.94 -19.14 -3.12
CA MET A 144 37.31 -18.71 -3.03
C MET A 144 37.66 -17.74 -4.15
N SER A 145 38.41 -16.71 -3.79
CA SER A 145 39.00 -15.74 -4.71
C SER A 145 39.48 -16.44 -5.99
N PRO A 146 39.15 -15.94 -7.18
CA PRO A 146 39.77 -16.45 -8.38
C PRO A 146 41.29 -16.27 -8.23
N VAL A 147 42.02 -17.37 -8.36
CA VAL A 147 43.48 -17.33 -8.52
C VAL A 147 43.74 -16.45 -9.73
N ILE A 148 44.29 -15.26 -9.50
CA ILE A 148 44.75 -14.38 -10.57
C ILE A 148 45.91 -15.13 -11.23
N PRO A 149 45.82 -15.53 -12.51
CA PRO A 149 47.00 -16.01 -13.21
C PRO A 149 47.99 -14.85 -13.23
N ARG A 150 49.13 -15.02 -12.55
CA ARG A 150 50.22 -14.06 -12.57
C ARG A 150 50.68 -13.91 -14.02
N THR A 151 50.26 -12.85 -14.68
CA THR A 151 50.86 -12.44 -15.95
C THR A 151 52.35 -12.23 -15.71
N PRO A 152 53.24 -12.71 -16.59
CA PRO A 152 54.66 -12.42 -16.47
C PRO A 152 54.87 -10.90 -16.51
N LEU A 153 55.73 -10.41 -15.62
CA LEU A 153 56.14 -9.02 -15.55
C LEU A 153 56.72 -8.58 -16.90
N MET A 154 56.24 -7.44 -17.41
CA MET A 154 56.84 -6.73 -18.54
C MET A 154 58.34 -6.52 -18.28
N PRO A 155 59.24 -6.77 -19.25
CA PRO A 155 60.64 -6.38 -19.13
C PRO A 155 60.73 -4.86 -19.02
N CYS A 156 61.39 -4.35 -17.98
CA CYS A 156 61.73 -2.93 -17.93
C CYS A 156 62.77 -2.64 -19.02
N LEU A 157 62.51 -1.61 -19.83
CA LEU A 157 63.50 -1.04 -20.74
C LEU A 157 64.68 -0.53 -19.92
N GLN A 158 65.89 -0.96 -20.27
CA GLN A 158 67.12 -0.37 -19.77
C GLN A 158 67.31 0.97 -20.50
N GLU A 159 67.39 2.05 -19.75
CA GLU A 159 67.84 3.33 -20.29
C GLU A 159 69.35 3.22 -20.54
N GLU A 160 69.76 3.30 -21.81
CA GLU A 160 71.16 3.49 -22.19
C GLU A 160 71.55 4.93 -21.83
N GLU A 161 72.41 5.09 -20.82
CA GLU A 161 73.15 6.33 -20.59
C GLU A 161 74.19 6.51 -21.70
N GLU A 162 74.13 7.65 -22.39
CA GLU A 162 75.17 8.16 -23.29
C GLU A 162 76.32 8.79 -22.50
#